data_AF-M0M542-F1
#
_entry.id   AF-M0M542-F1
#
_cell.length_a   1.000
_cell.length_b   1.000
_cell.length_c   1.000
_cell.angle_alpha   90.00
_cell.angle_beta   90.00
_cell.angle_gamma   90.00
#
_symmetry.space_group_name_H-M   'P 1'
#
loop_
_entity.id
_entity.type
_entity.pdbx_description
1 polymer ?
#
loop_
_entity_poly.entity_id
_entity_poly.type
_entity_poly.pdbx_seq_one_letter_code
_entity_poly.pdbx_strand_id
1 'polypeptide(L)'
;MYRSGHVGVGLFLYAPVGYFLLSGGRFALAVAGFVVVVWFAMVPDLDTRTRLLTHRGATHTLAFAALFGLACGAGGWALGTRLVGFGPRPLAGFGGLLGALVVLAHLLADWLTPMGVAPFWPLSSRRYSLGLATAANTTANALLLLLGAGATAITLRLVGLI
;
A
#
# COMPACT_ATOMS: atom_id res chain seq x y z
N MET A 1 0.51 -9.30 9.11
CA MET A 1 -0.88 -9.21 9.64
C MET A 1 -1.77 -10.06 8.75
N TYR A 2 -3.08 -10.18 9.00
CA TYR A 2 -3.99 -10.72 7.98
C TYR A 2 -4.42 -9.62 7.01
N ARG A 3 -5.06 -10.03 5.91
CA ARG A 3 -5.44 -9.12 4.81
C ARG A 3 -6.22 -7.90 5.29
N SER A 4 -7.14 -8.05 6.24
CA SER A 4 -7.90 -6.93 6.81
C SER A 4 -7.00 -5.90 7.47
N GLY A 5 -6.00 -6.32 8.26
CA GLY A 5 -5.03 -5.42 8.86
C GLY A 5 -4.19 -4.67 7.81
N HIS A 6 -3.69 -5.37 6.79
CA HIS A 6 -2.91 -4.75 5.70
C HIS A 6 -3.73 -3.76 4.88
N VAL A 7 -4.97 -4.13 4.52
CA VAL A 7 -5.89 -3.23 3.81
C VAL A 7 -6.19 -2.00 4.66
N GLY A 8 -6.43 -2.18 5.97
CA GLY A 8 -6.66 -1.07 6.90
C GLY A 8 -5.53 -0.06 6.94
N VAL A 9 -4.29 -0.53 7.12
CA VAL A 9 -3.09 0.34 7.09
C VAL A 9 -2.92 1.00 5.72
N GLY A 10 -3.15 0.27 4.63
CA GLY A 10 -3.11 0.80 3.28
C GLY A 10 -4.10 1.95 3.07
N LEU A 11 -5.36 1.76 3.46
CA LEU A 11 -6.40 2.78 3.36
C LEU A 11 -6.08 4.00 4.22
N PHE A 12 -5.59 3.80 5.44
CA PHE A 12 -5.19 4.88 6.33
C PHE A 12 -4.11 5.76 5.70
N LEU A 13 -3.05 5.16 5.14
CA LEU A 13 -1.99 5.91 4.48
C LEU A 13 -2.41 6.49 3.12
N TYR A 14 -3.38 5.88 2.45
CA TYR A 14 -3.93 6.38 1.19
C TYR A 14 -4.87 7.57 1.37
N ALA A 15 -5.56 7.67 2.52
CA ALA A 15 -6.53 8.73 2.81
C ALA A 15 -6.08 10.16 2.43
N PRO A 16 -4.86 10.64 2.78
CA PRO A 16 -4.38 11.96 2.35
C PRO A 16 -4.22 12.08 0.83
N VAL A 17 -3.74 11.03 0.15
CA VAL A 17 -3.62 11.01 -1.31
C VAL A 17 -5.00 11.09 -1.96
N GLY A 18 -5.95 10.30 -1.46
CA GLY A 18 -7.34 10.34 -1.88
C GLY A 18 -7.96 11.73 -1.71
N TYR A 19 -7.73 12.37 -0.56
CA TYR A 19 -8.20 13.73 -0.28
C TYR A 19 -7.70 14.73 -1.32
N PHE A 20 -6.38 14.79 -1.57
CA PHE A 20 -5.81 15.72 -2.54
C PHE A 20 -6.30 15.48 -3.97
N LEU A 21 -6.53 14.22 -4.35
CA LEU A 21 -7.08 13.89 -5.67
C LEU A 21 -8.53 14.36 -5.78
N LEU A 22 -9.36 14.09 -4.77
CA LEU A 22 -10.77 14.48 -4.76
C LEU A 22 -10.94 16.00 -4.70
N SER A 23 -10.19 16.70 -3.85
CA SER A 23 -10.22 18.17 -3.78
C SER A 23 -9.75 18.83 -5.08
N GLY A 24 -8.90 18.15 -5.84
CA GLY A 24 -8.45 18.57 -7.16
C GLY A 24 -9.35 18.15 -8.33
N GLY A 25 -10.54 17.60 -8.06
CA GLY A 25 -11.49 17.15 -9.09
C GLY A 25 -11.07 15.87 -9.83
N ARG A 26 -10.06 15.14 -9.36
CA ARG A 26 -9.50 13.93 -9.99
C ARG A 26 -10.17 12.65 -9.47
N PHE A 27 -11.50 12.61 -9.53
CA PHE A 27 -12.31 11.53 -8.96
C PHE A 27 -11.89 10.13 -9.45
N ALA A 28 -11.71 9.97 -10.77
CA ALA A 28 -11.32 8.68 -11.36
C ALA A 28 -9.98 8.17 -10.81
N LEU A 29 -9.00 9.06 -10.59
CA LEU A 29 -7.71 8.68 -10.00
C LEU A 29 -7.84 8.34 -8.52
N ALA A 30 -8.69 9.04 -7.77
CA ALA A 30 -8.96 8.73 -6.37
C ALA A 30 -9.55 7.32 -6.21
N VAL A 31 -10.53 6.98 -7.04
CA VAL A 31 -11.14 5.64 -7.04
C VAL A 31 -10.13 4.58 -7.50
N ALA A 32 -9.39 4.84 -8.58
CA ALA A 32 -8.36 3.91 -9.06
C ALA A 32 -7.30 3.63 -8.00
N GLY A 33 -6.84 4.66 -7.28
CA GLY A 33 -5.86 4.50 -6.20
C GLY A 33 -6.40 3.70 -5.03
N PHE A 34 -7.64 3.96 -4.61
CA PHE A 34 -8.32 3.14 -3.60
C PHE A 34 -8.36 1.66 -4.00
N VAL A 35 -8.77 1.36 -5.24
CA VAL A 35 -8.84 -0.01 -5.76
C VAL A 35 -7.46 -0.65 -5.75
N VAL A 36 -6.43 0.04 -6.25
CA VAL A 36 -5.04 -0.46 -6.25
C VAL A 36 -4.58 -0.79 -4.85
N VAL A 37 -4.79 0.10 -3.88
CA VAL A 37 -4.37 -0.11 -2.49
C VAL A 37 -5.03 -1.35 -1.88
N VAL A 38 -6.33 -1.55 -2.09
CA VAL A 38 -7.07 -2.71 -1.58
C VAL A 38 -6.66 -4.01 -2.28
N TRP A 39 -6.45 -3.97 -3.59
CA TRP A 39 -6.17 -5.16 -4.40
C TRP A 39 -4.75 -5.67 -4.19
N PHE A 40 -3.78 -4.76 -4.13
CA PHE A 40 -2.37 -5.09 -4.04
C PHE A 40 -1.83 -5.13 -2.61
N ALA A 41 -2.65 -4.89 -1.58
CA ALA A 41 -2.26 -4.92 -0.17
C ALA A 41 -1.47 -6.17 0.27
N MET A 42 -1.65 -7.31 -0.41
CA MET A 42 -0.99 -8.59 -0.10
C MET A 42 0.13 -8.96 -1.07
N VAL A 43 0.59 -8.05 -1.93
CA VAL A 43 1.66 -8.33 -2.90
C VAL A 43 2.92 -8.89 -2.25
N PRO A 44 3.46 -8.30 -1.17
CA PRO A 44 4.65 -8.85 -0.52
C PRO A 44 4.45 -10.30 -0.05
N ASP A 45 3.28 -10.59 0.52
CA ASP A 45 2.91 -11.92 1.05
C ASP A 45 2.59 -12.97 -0.02
N LEU A 46 2.64 -12.62 -1.31
CA LEU A 46 2.65 -13.63 -2.37
C LEU A 46 3.90 -14.54 -2.28
N ASP A 47 4.93 -14.11 -1.54
CA ASP A 47 6.09 -14.94 -1.18
C ASP A 47 5.69 -16.25 -0.47
N THR A 48 4.62 -16.26 0.33
CA THR A 48 4.10 -17.44 1.02
C THR A 48 3.55 -18.51 0.07
N ARG A 49 3.27 -18.15 -1.18
CA ARG A 49 2.70 -19.04 -2.20
C ARG A 49 3.75 -19.73 -3.06
N THR A 50 5.03 -19.49 -2.79
CA THR A 50 6.14 -20.06 -3.55
C THR A 50 7.20 -20.60 -2.60
N ARG A 51 8.00 -21.56 -3.07
CA ARG A 51 9.17 -22.07 -2.36
C ARG A 51 10.45 -21.31 -2.71
N LEU A 52 10.39 -20.43 -3.70
CA LEU A 52 11.55 -19.68 -4.21
C LEU A 52 11.89 -18.47 -3.34
N LEU A 53 10.92 -17.95 -2.60
CA LEU A 53 11.07 -16.77 -1.76
C LEU A 53 10.89 -17.15 -0.29
N THR A 54 11.70 -16.56 0.56
CA THR A 54 11.52 -16.66 2.01
C THR A 54 10.48 -15.64 2.45
N HIS A 55 9.55 -16.06 3.31
CA HIS A 55 8.54 -15.15 3.85
C HIS A 55 9.22 -14.04 4.66
N ARG A 56 8.86 -12.78 4.37
CA ARG A 56 9.52 -11.58 4.94
C ARG A 56 11.01 -11.50 4.64
N GLY A 57 11.36 -11.96 3.44
CA GLY A 57 12.66 -11.78 2.80
C GLY A 57 12.63 -10.61 1.83
N ALA A 58 13.03 -10.86 0.57
CA ALA A 58 13.23 -9.82 -0.44
C ALA A 58 11.99 -8.94 -0.70
N THR A 59 10.79 -9.52 -0.66
CA THR A 59 9.48 -8.87 -0.86
C THR A 59 9.11 -7.89 0.24
N HIS A 60 9.71 -7.99 1.44
CA HIS A 60 9.41 -7.14 2.59
C HIS A 60 10.53 -6.14 2.86
N THR A 61 10.97 -5.44 1.81
CA THR A 61 12.09 -4.50 1.84
C THR A 61 11.75 -3.14 1.21
N LEU A 62 12.52 -2.11 1.54
CA LEU A 62 12.45 -0.81 0.87
C LEU A 62 12.91 -0.91 -0.60
N ALA A 63 13.86 -1.80 -0.89
CA ALA A 63 14.28 -2.06 -2.26
C ALA A 63 13.14 -2.65 -3.10
N PHE A 64 12.35 -3.58 -2.54
CA PHE A 64 11.16 -4.10 -3.22
C PHE A 64 10.06 -3.04 -3.36
N ALA A 65 9.89 -2.15 -2.36
CA ALA A 65 8.98 -1.02 -2.49
C ALA A 65 9.36 -0.11 -3.68
N ALA A 66 10.64 0.19 -3.84
CA ALA A 66 11.14 0.95 -4.99
C ALA A 66 10.94 0.18 -6.32
N LEU A 67 11.27 -1.11 -6.36
CA LEU A 67 11.11 -1.95 -7.56
C LEU A 67 9.64 -2.04 -8.00
N PHE A 68 8.74 -2.34 -7.06
CA PHE A 68 7.31 -2.47 -7.33
C PHE A 68 6.70 -1.11 -7.71
N GLY A 69 7.12 -0.03 -7.06
CA GLY A 69 6.82 1.34 -7.48
C GLY A 69 7.25 1.62 -8.92
N LEU A 70 8.50 1.34 -9.29
CA LEU A 70 8.97 1.51 -10.67
C LEU A 70 8.16 0.69 -11.67
N ALA A 71 7.81 -0.56 -11.34
CA ALA A 71 6.98 -1.41 -12.19
C ALA A 71 5.57 -0.83 -12.39
N CYS A 72 4.91 -0.39 -11.31
CA CYS A 72 3.61 0.28 -11.40
C CYS A 72 3.70 1.63 -12.14
N GLY A 73 4.79 2.36 -11.98
CA GLY A 73 5.06 3.60 -12.71
C GLY A 73 5.25 3.36 -14.21
N ALA A 74 5.96 2.31 -14.61
CA ALA A 74 6.06 1.89 -16.01
C ALA A 74 4.68 1.52 -16.59
N GLY A 75 3.85 0.81 -15.81
CA GLY A 75 2.45 0.53 -16.18
C GLY A 75 1.63 1.82 -16.34
N GLY A 76 1.77 2.78 -15.42
CA GLY A 76 1.14 4.09 -15.52
C GLY A 76 1.59 4.88 -16.74
N TRP A 77 2.88 4.87 -17.07
CA TRP A 77 3.41 5.47 -18.29
C TRP A 77 2.74 4.89 -19.53
N ALA A 78 2.73 3.55 -19.64
CA ALA A 78 2.14 2.85 -20.77
C ALA A 78 0.64 3.09 -20.91
N LEU A 79 -0.07 3.29 -19.79
CA LEU A 79 -1.48 3.65 -19.81
C LEU A 79 -1.68 5.10 -20.28
N GLY A 80 -0.81 6.03 -19.83
CA GLY A 80 -0.89 7.44 -20.21
C GLY A 80 -0.52 7.74 -21.66
N THR A 81 0.11 6.81 -22.39
CA THR A 81 0.26 6.94 -23.85
C THR A 81 -1.01 6.54 -24.62
N ARG A 82 -1.98 5.91 -23.95
CA ARG A 82 -3.18 5.34 -24.58
C ARG A 82 -4.48 6.01 -24.14
N LEU A 83 -4.56 6.50 -22.90
CA LEU A 83 -5.77 7.12 -22.37
C LEU A 83 -5.85 8.61 -22.74
N VAL A 84 -6.93 8.98 -23.42
CA VAL A 84 -7.28 10.38 -23.70
C VAL A 84 -7.52 11.12 -22.39
N GLY A 85 -6.97 12.34 -22.27
CA GLY A 85 -7.09 13.17 -21.06
C GLY A 85 -6.05 12.89 -19.97
N PHE A 86 -5.19 11.88 -20.15
CA PHE A 86 -4.08 11.60 -19.25
C PHE A 86 -2.73 11.68 -19.97
N GLY A 87 -1.71 12.19 -19.29
CA GLY A 87 -0.34 12.21 -19.80
C GLY A 87 0.49 11.03 -19.26
N PRO A 88 1.49 10.52 -20.01
CA PRO A 88 2.38 9.44 -19.56
C PRO A 88 3.11 9.79 -18.26
N ARG A 89 3.65 11.00 -18.15
CA ARG A 89 4.41 11.46 -16.96
C ARG A 89 3.55 11.49 -15.68
N PRO A 90 2.38 12.15 -15.65
CA PRO A 90 1.50 12.11 -14.47
C PRO A 90 1.07 10.71 -14.07
N LEU A 91 0.67 9.85 -15.02
CA LEU A 91 0.25 8.49 -14.67
C LEU A 91 1.42 7.60 -14.23
N ALA A 92 2.63 7.83 -14.76
CA ALA A 92 3.82 7.15 -14.26
C ALA A 92 4.12 7.53 -12.81
N GLY A 93 4.07 8.83 -12.48
CA GLY A 93 4.25 9.31 -11.11
C GLY A 93 3.17 8.76 -10.17
N PHE A 94 1.91 8.76 -10.61
CA PHE A 94 0.80 8.24 -9.83
C PHE A 94 0.91 6.73 -9.58
N GLY A 95 1.16 5.94 -10.63
CA GLY A 95 1.37 4.50 -10.52
C GLY A 95 2.56 4.17 -9.63
N GLY A 96 3.67 4.90 -9.77
CA GLY A 96 4.86 4.72 -8.95
C GLY A 96 4.64 5.01 -7.48
N LEU A 97 3.95 6.11 -7.17
CA LEU A 97 3.55 6.46 -5.81
C LEU A 97 2.69 5.35 -5.19
N LEU A 98 1.65 4.89 -5.90
CA LEU A 98 0.74 3.86 -5.38
C LEU A 98 1.45 2.51 -5.18
N GLY A 99 2.29 2.09 -6.13
CA GLY A 99 3.04 0.85 -6.00
C GLY A 99 3.96 0.86 -4.78
N ALA A 100 4.73 1.94 -4.60
CA ALA A 100 5.57 2.10 -3.42
C ALA A 100 4.73 2.15 -2.13
N LEU A 101 3.64 2.93 -2.11
CA LEU A 101 2.74 3.07 -0.97
C LEU A 101 2.18 1.72 -0.50
N VAL A 102 1.75 0.86 -1.42
CA VAL A 102 1.21 -0.47 -1.10
C VAL A 102 2.23 -1.32 -0.34
N VAL A 103 3.48 -1.35 -0.82
CA VAL A 103 4.54 -2.13 -0.15
C VAL A 103 4.88 -1.50 1.19
N LEU A 104 5.04 -0.17 1.26
CA LEU A 104 5.35 0.52 2.51
C LEU A 104 4.26 0.34 3.58
N ALA A 105 2.98 0.39 3.17
CA ALA A 105 1.85 0.10 4.06
C ALA A 105 1.89 -1.32 4.58
N HIS A 106 2.28 -2.28 3.73
CA HIS A 106 2.46 -3.67 4.11
C HIS A 106 3.58 -3.83 5.15
N LEU A 107 4.75 -3.21 4.92
CA LEU A 107 5.86 -3.20 5.88
C LEU A 107 5.44 -2.59 7.21
N LEU A 108 4.69 -1.48 7.18
CA LEU A 108 4.21 -0.82 8.39
C LEU A 108 3.32 -1.76 9.20
N ALA A 109 2.37 -2.44 8.55
CA ALA A 109 1.49 -3.41 9.21
C ALA A 109 2.29 -4.59 9.81
N ASP A 110 3.32 -5.07 9.12
CA ASP A 110 4.16 -6.16 9.64
C ASP A 110 5.15 -5.73 10.72
N TRP A 111 5.59 -4.47 10.71
CA TRP A 111 6.38 -3.88 11.78
C TRP A 111 5.62 -3.89 13.13
N LEU A 112 4.29 -3.84 13.11
CA LEU A 112 3.45 -3.96 14.33
C LEU A 112 3.49 -5.37 14.95
N THR A 113 3.94 -6.38 14.21
CA THR A 113 3.91 -7.78 14.65
C THR A 113 5.24 -8.25 15.23
N PRO A 114 5.27 -9.20 16.20
CA PRO A 114 6.51 -9.69 16.79
C PRO A 114 7.56 -10.18 15.79
N MET A 115 7.13 -10.82 14.69
CA MET A 115 8.04 -11.31 13.64
C MET A 115 8.78 -10.17 12.90
N GLY A 116 8.19 -8.97 12.83
CA GLY A 116 8.81 -7.78 12.25
C GLY A 116 9.18 -7.91 10.77
N VAL A 117 9.98 -6.95 10.29
CA VAL A 117 10.51 -6.88 8.91
C VAL A 117 11.99 -6.49 8.91
N ALA A 118 12.73 -6.88 7.87
CA ALA A 118 14.12 -6.47 7.64
C ALA A 118 14.18 -5.50 6.44
N PRO A 119 13.83 -4.21 6.61
CA PRO A 119 13.56 -3.30 5.50
C PRO A 119 14.77 -3.02 4.62
N PHE A 120 15.98 -3.19 5.17
CA PHE A 120 17.25 -2.91 4.50
C PHE A 120 17.95 -4.16 3.93
N TRP A 121 17.29 -5.31 3.90
CA TRP A 121 17.83 -6.50 3.24
C TRP A 121 18.03 -6.22 1.73
N PRO A 122 19.12 -6.67 1.08
CA PRO A 122 20.16 -7.58 1.59
C PRO A 122 21.33 -6.89 2.30
N LEU A 123 21.35 -5.55 2.40
CA LEU A 123 22.43 -4.81 3.04
C LEU A 123 22.48 -5.05 4.56
N SER A 124 21.31 -5.31 5.18
CA SER A 124 21.22 -5.72 6.57
C SER A 124 20.07 -6.71 6.80
N SER A 125 20.35 -7.78 7.53
CA SER A 125 19.35 -8.74 8.00
C SER A 125 18.68 -8.34 9.33
N ARG A 126 18.97 -7.15 9.87
CA ARG A 126 18.38 -6.68 11.13
C ARG A 126 16.87 -6.51 10.97
N ARG A 127 16.12 -7.20 11.84
CA ARG A 127 14.66 -7.09 11.90
C ARG A 127 14.25 -5.98 12.86
N TYR A 128 13.24 -5.22 12.46
CA TYR A 128 12.59 -4.20 13.25
C TYR A 128 11.16 -4.65 13.54
N SER A 129 10.71 -4.45 14.77
CA SER A 129 9.41 -4.89 15.27
C SER A 129 9.00 -4.02 16.46
N LEU A 130 7.73 -3.61 16.50
CA LEU A 130 7.11 -3.04 17.70
C LEU A 130 6.46 -4.11 18.58
N GLY A 131 6.14 -5.28 18.02
CA GLY A 131 5.59 -6.40 18.78
C GLY A 131 4.24 -6.13 19.47
N LEU A 132 3.43 -5.20 18.96
CA LEU A 132 2.19 -4.74 19.61
C LEU A 132 1.08 -5.80 19.57
N ALA A 133 0.99 -6.56 18.47
CA ALA A 133 -0.02 -7.61 18.32
C ALA A 133 0.48 -8.71 17.38
N THR A 134 0.14 -9.96 17.69
CA THR A 134 0.41 -11.08 16.78
C THR A 134 -0.37 -10.90 15.47
N ALA A 135 0.17 -11.41 14.37
CA ALA A 135 -0.49 -11.30 13.06
C ALA A 135 -1.91 -11.89 13.04
N ALA A 136 -2.16 -12.91 13.87
CA ALA A 136 -3.45 -13.60 14.01
C ALA A 136 -4.42 -12.93 14.99
N ASN A 137 -4.05 -11.82 15.64
CA ASN A 137 -4.93 -11.11 16.56
C ASN A 137 -6.11 -10.49 15.78
N THR A 138 -7.30 -11.08 15.92
CA THR A 138 -8.51 -10.67 15.20
C THR A 138 -8.93 -9.25 15.52
N THR A 139 -8.81 -8.83 16.78
CA THR A 139 -9.15 -7.48 17.24
C THR A 139 -8.22 -6.44 16.61
N ALA A 140 -6.90 -6.69 16.61
CA ALA A 140 -5.94 -5.78 15.99
C ALA A 140 -6.20 -5.60 14.48
N ASN A 141 -6.46 -6.70 13.77
CA ASN A 141 -6.79 -6.65 12.35
C ASN A 141 -8.10 -5.87 12.08
N ALA A 142 -9.12 -6.06 12.93
CA ALA A 142 -10.38 -5.33 12.83
C ALA A 142 -10.20 -3.83 13.11
N LEU A 143 -9.45 -3.47 14.15
CA LEU A 143 -9.18 -2.06 14.50
C LEU A 143 -8.40 -1.35 13.40
N LEU A 144 -7.39 -1.99 12.82
CA LEU A 144 -6.65 -1.42 11.68
C LEU A 144 -7.57 -1.20 10.47
N LEU A 145 -8.46 -2.16 10.17
CA LEU A 145 -9.44 -2.00 9.09
C LEU A 145 -10.40 -0.85 9.36
N LEU A 146 -10.95 -0.77 10.57
CA LEU A 146 -11.85 0.32 10.99
C LEU A 146 -11.15 1.68 10.94
N LEU A 147 -9.88 1.76 11.34
CA LEU A 147 -9.08 2.97 11.24
C LEU A 147 -8.92 3.44 9.78
N GLY A 148 -8.57 2.52 8.87
CA GLY A 148 -8.45 2.83 7.44
C GLY A 148 -9.78 3.22 6.79
N ALA A 149 -10.85 2.51 7.11
CA ALA A 149 -12.20 2.83 6.65
C ALA A 149 -12.67 4.19 7.21
N GLY A 150 -12.41 4.47 8.49
CA GLY A 150 -12.69 5.74 9.13
C GLY A 150 -11.95 6.90 8.48
N ALA A 151 -10.65 6.74 8.20
CA ALA A 151 -9.86 7.74 7.47
C ALA A 151 -10.40 7.99 6.06
N THR A 152 -10.87 6.94 5.37
CA THR A 152 -11.53 7.06 4.06
C THR A 152 -12.83 7.84 4.17
N ALA A 153 -13.68 7.54 5.16
CA ALA A 153 -14.93 8.25 5.40
C ALA A 153 -14.69 9.73 5.76
N ILE A 154 -13.68 10.03 6.57
CA ILE A 154 -13.25 11.41 6.87
C ILE A 154 -12.84 12.13 5.58
N THR A 155 -12.02 11.50 4.73
CA THR A 155 -11.65 12.07 3.43
C THR A 155 -12.89 12.42 2.60
N LEU A 156 -13.86 11.50 2.48
CA LEU A 156 -15.10 11.73 1.73
C LEU A 156 -15.94 12.87 2.33
N ARG A 157 -16.04 12.94 3.65
CA ARG A 157 -16.73 14.01 4.38
C ARG A 157 -16.10 15.37 4.12
N LEU A 158 -14.78 15.45 4.18
CA LEU A 158 -14.04 16.71 4.00
C LEU A 158 -14.18 17.28 2.58
N VAL A 159 -14.40 16.43 1.57
CA VAL A 159 -14.66 16.88 0.18
C VAL A 159 -16.15 16.99 -0.16
N GLY A 160 -17.04 16.84 0.83
CA GLY A 160 -18.48 17.02 0.65
C GLY A 160 -19.19 15.91 -0.12
N LEU A 161 -18.63 14.69 -0.16
CA LEU A 161 -19.27 13.55 -0.84
C LEU A 161 -20.25 12.77 0.05
N ILE A 162 -20.14 12.91 1.38
CA ILE A 162 -21.07 12.39 2.41
C ILE A 162 -21.21 13.40 3.56
#